data_AF-A0A7V4GXK3-F1
#
_entry.id   AF-A0A7V4GXK3-F1
#
_cell.length_a   1.000
_cell.length_b   1.000
_cell.length_c   1.000
_cell.angle_alpha   90.00
_cell.angle_beta   90.00
_cell.angle_gamma   90.00
#
_symmetry.space_group_name_H-M   'P 1'
#
loop_
_entity.id
_entity.type
_entity.pdbx_description
1 polymer ?
#
loop_
_entity_poly.entity_id
_entity_poly.type
_entity_poly.pdbx_seq_one_letter_code
_entity_poly.pdbx_strand_id
1 'polypeptide(L)'
;MENIFQKIIDLPDGRQITIETGKLAKQADGAVVVKMGKTMLLATVVSAKEAGEEVDFVPLSVEYKEKFAAMGRFPGGFMKRETKPSDYEILVARLVDRALRPLFPEDYHAETFVTINLISAEKDIIPDALAGLAASAALTISDVPFSGPISEVRVGRIDGKFILNPSYKQLEQSDIDIMVGASADNILMVEGEMKEVSENDLLEAIKFAHEAIKPMCQAQKELAALAGKGLKRTYSHEMNDEEIRKQIWETTYDRVYAIGKAGMSKQERNLAFEEILEELLEKYTGEEDEPAKIVMIKRYYHDVQKKALRNLILNENLRVDGRKPDEIRPISCEIDYLPAAHGSALFTRGETQSLTTVTLGNKLDMKIIDEVMI
;
A
#
# COMPACT_ATOMS: atom_id res chain seq x y z
N MET A 1 21.90 19.11 -25.25
CA MET A 1 20.72 19.76 -24.64
C MET A 1 19.98 18.72 -23.84
N GLU A 2 19.54 19.04 -22.63
CA GLU A 2 18.72 18.10 -21.85
C GLU A 2 17.31 18.12 -22.42
N ASN A 3 16.80 16.95 -22.84
CA ASN A 3 15.41 16.81 -23.25
C ASN A 3 14.56 16.70 -21.98
N ILE A 4 13.93 17.81 -21.60
CA ILE A 4 13.03 17.89 -20.44
C ILE A 4 11.60 17.77 -20.95
N PHE A 5 10.84 16.86 -20.36
CA PHE A 5 9.43 16.65 -20.68
C PHE A 5 8.60 16.99 -19.45
N GLN A 6 7.48 17.69 -19.64
CA GLN A 6 6.62 18.11 -18.54
C GLN A 6 5.13 18.03 -18.89
N LYS A 7 4.31 17.77 -17.88
CA LYS A 7 2.85 17.90 -17.95
C LYS A 7 2.33 18.67 -16.75
N ILE A 8 1.27 19.43 -16.99
CA ILE A 8 0.59 20.24 -15.98
C ILE A 8 -0.78 19.60 -15.74
N ILE A 9 -1.16 19.53 -14.48
CA ILE A 9 -2.47 19.10 -14.02
C ILE A 9 -3.10 20.28 -13.28
N ASP A 10 -4.24 20.75 -13.77
CA ASP A 10 -5.00 21.81 -13.14
C ASP A 10 -5.94 21.25 -12.06
N LEU A 11 -5.88 21.82 -10.86
CA LEU A 11 -6.81 21.51 -9.78
C LEU A 11 -8.05 22.43 -9.85
N PRO A 12 -9.21 22.00 -9.32
CA PRO A 12 -10.46 22.77 -9.40
C PRO A 12 -10.40 24.17 -8.79
N ASP A 13 -9.46 24.42 -7.87
CA ASP A 13 -9.27 25.70 -7.19
C ASP A 13 -8.21 26.60 -7.86
N GLY A 14 -7.74 26.23 -9.05
CA GLY A 14 -6.76 26.99 -9.83
C GLY A 14 -5.30 26.71 -9.44
N ARG A 15 -5.03 25.88 -8.44
CA ARG A 15 -3.66 25.38 -8.19
C ARG A 15 -3.25 24.44 -9.32
N GLN A 16 -1.95 24.31 -9.53
CA GLN A 16 -1.37 23.46 -10.57
C GLN A 16 -0.35 22.49 -9.98
N ILE A 17 -0.40 21.24 -10.43
CA ILE A 17 0.64 20.25 -10.20
C ILE A 17 1.41 20.06 -11.50
N THR A 18 2.73 20.13 -11.45
CA THR A 18 3.60 19.83 -12.59
C THR A 18 4.32 18.51 -12.34
N ILE A 19 4.36 17.65 -13.36
CA ILE A 19 5.18 16.44 -13.39
C ILE A 19 6.24 16.60 -14.48
N GLU A 20 7.53 16.44 -14.13
CA GLU A 20 8.68 16.66 -15.00
C GLU A 20 9.61 15.43 -15.00
N THR A 21 10.17 15.08 -16.16
CA THR A 21 11.27 14.09 -16.27
C THR A 21 12.36 14.53 -17.25
N GLY A 22 13.50 13.83 -17.22
CA GLY A 22 14.62 14.01 -18.15
C GLY A 22 15.78 14.85 -17.60
N LYS A 23 15.59 15.52 -16.46
CA LYS A 23 16.60 16.37 -15.82
C LYS A 23 17.40 15.67 -14.73
N LEU A 24 16.73 15.14 -13.71
CA LEU A 24 17.36 14.54 -12.53
C LEU A 24 17.39 13.00 -12.60
N ALA A 25 18.36 12.39 -11.90
CA ALA A 25 18.46 10.95 -11.67
C ALA A 25 18.34 10.06 -12.94
N LYS A 26 19.03 10.45 -14.02
CA LYS A 26 18.93 9.81 -15.35
C LYS A 26 19.37 8.34 -15.41
N GLN A 27 20.03 7.84 -14.37
CA GLN A 27 20.46 6.44 -14.28
C GLN A 27 19.41 5.52 -13.65
N ALA A 28 18.37 6.08 -13.01
CA ALA A 28 17.25 5.28 -12.53
C ALA A 28 16.40 4.80 -13.72
N ASP A 29 15.71 3.67 -13.56
CA ASP A 29 14.78 3.16 -14.57
C ASP A 29 13.64 4.17 -14.80
N GLY A 30 13.18 4.81 -13.72
CA GLY A 30 12.23 5.92 -13.74
C GLY A 30 12.66 7.04 -12.78
N ALA A 31 12.53 8.30 -13.22
CA ALA A 31 12.77 9.47 -12.37
C ALA A 31 11.82 10.61 -12.75
N VAL A 32 11.02 11.07 -11.79
CA VAL A 32 10.05 12.17 -11.98
C VAL A 32 10.17 13.17 -10.83
N VAL A 33 10.09 14.45 -11.16
CA VAL A 33 9.89 15.53 -10.19
C VAL A 33 8.44 15.96 -10.24
N VAL A 34 7.75 15.92 -9.10
CA VAL A 34 6.41 16.48 -8.94
C VAL A 34 6.52 17.79 -8.19
N LYS A 35 5.78 18.81 -8.64
CA LYS A 35 5.79 20.15 -8.05
C LYS A 35 4.37 20.68 -7.90
N MET A 36 4.07 21.24 -6.73
CA MET A 36 2.89 22.09 -6.50
C MET A 36 3.34 23.30 -5.69
N GLY A 37 3.08 24.52 -6.17
CA GLY A 37 3.66 25.73 -5.56
C GLY A 37 5.20 25.65 -5.53
N LYS A 38 5.81 25.82 -4.35
CA LYS A 38 7.25 25.60 -4.12
C LYS A 38 7.58 24.22 -3.53
N THR A 39 6.59 23.38 -3.26
CA THR A 39 6.80 22.00 -2.80
C THR A 39 7.19 21.12 -3.98
N MET A 40 8.31 20.40 -3.85
CA MET A 40 8.86 19.52 -4.88
C MET A 40 9.27 18.17 -4.30
N LEU A 41 8.79 17.10 -4.93
CA LEU A 41 9.18 15.72 -4.64
C LEU A 41 9.97 15.15 -5.81
N LEU A 42 11.11 14.52 -5.53
CA LEU A 42 11.83 13.68 -6.50
C LEU A 42 11.53 12.22 -6.21
N ALA A 43 10.84 11.55 -7.13
CA ALA A 43 10.63 10.11 -7.09
C ALA A 43 11.57 9.41 -8.09
N THR A 44 12.20 8.33 -7.63
CA THR A 44 13.05 7.46 -8.45
C THR A 44 12.67 6.00 -8.26
N VAL A 45 12.73 5.23 -9.33
CA VAL A 45 12.44 3.80 -9.37
C VAL A 45 13.63 3.09 -9.97
N VAL A 46 14.08 2.04 -9.29
CA VAL A 46 15.09 1.11 -9.79
C VAL A 46 14.58 -0.30 -9.53
N SER A 47 14.61 -1.15 -10.56
CA SER A 47 14.27 -2.56 -10.43
C SER A 47 15.36 -3.44 -10.99
N ALA A 48 15.70 -4.49 -10.25
CA ALA A 48 16.50 -5.59 -10.78
C ALA A 48 15.90 -6.11 -12.09
N LYS A 49 16.77 -6.64 -12.96
CA LYS A 49 16.33 -7.24 -14.23
C LYS A 49 15.85 -8.67 -14.06
N GLU A 50 16.53 -9.41 -13.20
CA GLU A 50 16.21 -10.79 -12.86
C GLU A 50 15.67 -10.85 -11.43
N ALA A 51 14.87 -11.89 -11.15
CA ALA A 51 14.45 -12.22 -9.80
C ALA A 51 15.63 -12.77 -8.98
N GLY A 52 15.57 -12.60 -7.66
CA GLY A 52 16.45 -13.34 -6.76
C GLY A 52 16.13 -14.84 -6.77
N GLU A 53 17.10 -15.65 -6.38
CA GLU A 53 16.86 -17.09 -6.14
C GLU A 53 15.78 -17.24 -5.05
N GLU A 54 14.80 -18.13 -5.28
CA GLU A 54 13.77 -18.51 -4.30
C GLU A 54 12.79 -17.39 -3.87
N VAL A 55 12.65 -16.31 -4.64
CA VAL A 55 11.67 -15.25 -4.33
C VAL A 55 10.28 -15.63 -4.87
N ASP A 56 9.29 -15.77 -3.97
CA ASP A 56 7.89 -16.15 -4.28
C ASP A 56 6.87 -15.04 -4.00
N PHE A 57 7.34 -13.81 -3.75
CA PHE A 57 6.52 -12.63 -3.47
C PHE A 57 6.97 -11.45 -4.34
N VAL A 58 6.27 -10.31 -4.30
CA VAL A 58 6.70 -9.07 -4.96
C VAL A 58 7.63 -8.29 -4.00
N PRO A 59 8.96 -8.28 -4.22
CA PRO A 59 9.92 -7.53 -3.41
C PRO A 59 9.90 -6.03 -3.74
N LEU A 60 8.80 -5.37 -3.38
CA LEU A 60 8.65 -3.93 -3.43
C LEU A 60 9.06 -3.31 -2.09
N SER A 61 9.97 -2.34 -2.15
CA SER A 61 10.29 -1.45 -1.02
C SER A 61 10.04 -0.01 -1.42
N VAL A 62 9.31 0.71 -0.57
CA VAL A 62 9.03 2.14 -0.74
C VAL A 62 9.67 2.92 0.40
N GLU A 63 10.46 3.93 0.06
CA GLU A 63 11.05 4.88 1.01
C GLU A 63 10.56 6.28 0.71
N TYR A 64 10.04 6.95 1.73
CA TYR A 64 9.73 8.38 1.70
C TYR A 64 10.64 9.11 2.69
N LYS A 65 11.30 10.17 2.24
CA LYS A 65 12.23 10.94 3.05
C LYS A 65 12.04 12.44 2.90
N GLU A 66 11.94 13.14 4.03
CA GLU A 66 11.95 14.59 4.09
C GLU A 66 13.32 15.13 4.50
N LYS A 67 13.91 15.97 3.64
CA LYS A 67 15.17 16.65 3.95
C LYS A 67 14.88 17.98 4.64
N PHE A 68 15.50 18.26 5.78
CA PHE A 68 15.30 19.54 6.47
C PHE A 68 15.75 20.73 5.60
N ALA A 69 16.73 20.49 4.73
CA ALA A 69 17.17 21.46 3.73
C ALA A 69 16.04 21.89 2.75
N ALA A 70 14.98 21.09 2.56
CA ALA A 70 13.83 21.45 1.74
C ALA A 70 13.09 22.70 2.26
N MET A 71 13.18 22.97 3.57
CA MET A 71 12.69 24.17 4.25
C MET A 71 13.82 25.11 4.70
N GLY A 72 15.07 24.86 4.30
CA GLY A 72 16.24 25.63 4.73
C GLY A 72 16.53 25.52 6.24
N ARG A 73 16.14 24.42 6.88
CA ARG A 73 16.36 24.16 8.32
C ARG A 73 17.51 23.17 8.53
N PHE A 74 18.09 23.20 9.72
CA PHE A 74 18.96 22.13 10.22
C PHE A 74 18.12 21.15 11.06
N PRO A 75 18.42 19.83 11.03
CA PRO A 75 17.80 18.88 11.96
C PRO A 75 18.05 19.25 13.42
N GLY A 76 17.05 19.11 14.30
CA GLY A 76 17.16 19.46 15.72
C GLY A 76 18.15 18.58 16.49
N GLY A 77 18.30 17.30 16.09
CA GLY A 77 19.12 16.31 16.79
C GLY A 77 20.61 16.64 16.93
N PHE A 78 21.30 15.96 17.85
CA PHE A 78 22.72 16.18 18.16
C PHE A 78 23.64 16.06 16.94
N MET A 79 23.39 15.08 16.06
CA MET A 79 24.21 14.82 14.88
C MET A 79 24.00 15.82 13.73
N LYS A 80 22.98 16.69 13.81
CA LYS A 80 22.61 17.65 12.74
C LYS A 80 22.47 17.01 11.36
N ARG A 81 21.98 15.77 11.33
CA ARG A 81 21.78 14.95 10.14
C ARG A 81 20.49 14.15 10.27
N GLU A 82 19.78 13.99 9.17
CA GLU A 82 18.64 13.08 9.08
C GLU A 82 19.14 11.64 9.23
N THR A 83 18.49 10.87 10.11
CA THR A 83 18.87 9.48 10.38
C THR A 83 17.71 8.55 10.04
N LYS A 84 17.15 7.87 11.04
CA LYS A 84 16.02 6.97 10.86
C LYS A 84 14.80 7.75 10.36
N PRO A 85 13.94 7.13 9.54
CA PRO A 85 12.64 7.69 9.20
C PRO A 85 11.79 8.01 10.44
N SER A 86 11.07 9.13 10.41
CA SER A 86 10.05 9.48 11.41
C SER A 86 8.79 8.63 11.23
N ASP A 87 7.89 8.65 12.22
CA ASP A 87 6.60 7.97 12.12
C ASP A 87 5.81 8.48 10.90
N TYR A 88 5.81 9.80 10.67
CA TYR A 88 5.18 10.41 9.50
C TYR A 88 5.81 9.89 8.19
N GLU A 89 7.14 9.87 8.07
CA GLU A 89 7.81 9.38 6.86
C GLU A 89 7.47 7.90 6.57
N ILE A 90 7.40 7.08 7.61
CA ILE A 90 7.02 5.65 7.51
C ILE A 90 5.55 5.52 7.09
N LEU A 91 4.65 6.33 7.66
CA LEU A 91 3.23 6.29 7.32
C LEU A 91 2.99 6.69 5.86
N VAL A 92 3.66 7.74 5.37
CA VAL A 92 3.58 8.14 3.95
C VAL A 92 4.13 7.04 3.03
N ALA A 93 5.27 6.43 3.37
CA ALA A 93 5.81 5.31 2.60
C ALA A 93 4.81 4.13 2.52
N ARG A 94 4.10 3.83 3.62
CA ARG A 94 3.07 2.78 3.66
C ARG A 94 1.82 3.12 2.85
N LEU A 95 1.40 4.38 2.78
CA LEU A 95 0.29 4.81 1.92
C LEU A 95 0.60 4.51 0.46
N VAL A 96 1.77 4.95 0.01
CA VAL A 96 2.24 4.73 -1.37
C VAL A 96 2.43 3.24 -1.67
N ASP A 97 3.05 2.47 -0.76
CA ASP A 97 3.22 1.03 -0.93
C ASP A 97 1.88 0.30 -1.12
N ARG A 98 0.88 0.62 -0.28
CA ARG A 98 -0.47 0.04 -0.37
C ARG A 98 -1.15 0.33 -1.71
N ALA A 99 -0.94 1.52 -2.27
CA ALA A 99 -1.52 1.90 -3.55
C ALA A 99 -0.80 1.24 -4.75
N LEU A 100 0.52 1.03 -4.66
CA LEU A 100 1.32 0.50 -5.77
C LEU A 100 1.36 -1.03 -5.82
N ARG A 101 1.51 -1.69 -4.67
CA ARG A 101 1.78 -3.14 -4.56
C ARG A 101 0.79 -4.02 -5.33
N PRO A 102 -0.54 -3.78 -5.28
CA PRO A 102 -1.51 -4.62 -6.00
C PRO A 102 -1.44 -4.50 -7.53
N LEU A 103 -0.70 -3.53 -8.07
CA LEU A 103 -0.62 -3.27 -9.51
C LEU A 103 0.62 -3.88 -10.17
N PHE A 104 1.53 -4.45 -9.37
CA PHE A 104 2.54 -5.33 -9.89
C PHE A 104 1.89 -6.66 -10.29
N PRO A 105 2.31 -7.27 -11.41
CA PRO A 105 1.88 -8.62 -11.75
C PRO A 105 2.18 -9.62 -10.62
N GLU A 106 1.29 -10.60 -10.40
CA GLU A 106 1.44 -11.59 -9.31
C GLU A 106 2.74 -12.42 -9.45
N ASP A 107 3.25 -12.58 -10.68
CA ASP A 107 4.46 -13.33 -11.06
C ASP A 107 5.73 -12.45 -11.17
N TYR A 108 5.68 -11.21 -10.65
CA TYR A 108 6.82 -10.28 -10.71
C TYR A 108 7.67 -10.32 -9.43
N HIS A 109 8.82 -11.00 -9.49
CA HIS A 109 9.70 -11.25 -8.34
C HIS A 109 11.03 -10.48 -8.37
N ALA A 110 11.20 -9.50 -9.26
CA ALA A 110 12.41 -8.68 -9.30
C ALA A 110 12.37 -7.58 -8.23
N GLU A 111 13.46 -7.45 -7.46
CA GLU A 111 13.60 -6.44 -6.41
C GLU A 111 13.39 -5.03 -6.99
N THR A 112 12.36 -4.35 -6.50
CA THR A 112 11.97 -3.01 -6.95
C THR A 112 12.04 -2.04 -5.78
N PHE A 113 12.85 -1.00 -5.94
CA PHE A 113 13.02 0.06 -4.95
C PHE A 113 12.44 1.37 -5.47
N VAL A 114 11.52 1.96 -4.70
CA VAL A 114 10.90 3.26 -4.99
C VAL A 114 11.32 4.24 -3.91
N THR A 115 12.01 5.31 -4.28
CA THR A 115 12.43 6.36 -3.33
C THR A 115 11.74 7.67 -3.68
N ILE A 116 11.18 8.34 -2.68
CA ILE A 116 10.52 9.63 -2.82
C ILE A 116 11.17 10.59 -1.82
N ASN A 117 11.78 11.66 -2.34
CA ASN A 117 12.46 12.66 -1.52
C ASN A 117 11.75 14.01 -1.62
N LEU A 118 11.41 14.61 -0.48
CA LEU A 118 11.07 16.03 -0.40
C LEU A 118 12.35 16.85 -0.54
N ILE A 119 12.46 17.59 -1.65
CA ILE A 119 13.65 18.36 -2.01
C ILE A 119 13.44 19.87 -1.94
N SER A 120 12.19 20.33 -1.91
CA SER A 120 11.80 21.72 -1.67
C SER A 120 10.40 21.71 -1.05
N ALA A 121 10.11 22.61 -0.13
CA ALA A 121 8.82 22.64 0.56
C ALA A 121 8.26 24.06 0.69
N GLU A 122 6.94 24.14 0.63
CA GLU A 122 6.15 25.32 0.95
C GLU A 122 5.26 25.01 2.16
N LYS A 123 5.25 25.89 3.16
CA LYS A 123 4.60 25.64 4.45
C LYS A 123 3.11 25.25 4.36
N ASP A 124 2.39 25.81 3.39
CA ASP A 124 0.95 25.59 3.25
C ASP A 124 0.58 24.40 2.35
N ILE A 125 1.57 23.63 1.86
CA ILE A 125 1.36 22.46 0.99
C ILE A 125 1.88 21.20 1.68
N ILE A 126 0.96 20.30 2.03
CA ILE A 126 1.27 19.01 2.63
C ILE A 126 1.80 18.08 1.51
N PRO A 127 3.02 17.53 1.65
CA PRO A 127 3.68 16.82 0.55
C PRO A 127 3.19 15.38 0.34
N ASP A 128 2.57 14.76 1.34
CA ASP A 128 2.15 13.36 1.28
C ASP A 128 1.14 13.06 0.16
N ALA A 129 0.18 13.95 -0.08
CA ALA A 129 -0.79 13.84 -1.16
C ALA A 129 -0.17 13.87 -2.56
N LEU A 130 1.10 14.27 -2.68
CA LEU A 130 1.85 14.25 -3.95
C LEU A 130 2.76 13.02 -4.09
N ALA A 131 2.97 12.26 -3.00
CA ALA A 131 3.94 11.16 -2.97
C ALA A 131 3.52 9.99 -3.88
N GLY A 132 2.26 9.53 -3.78
CA GLY A 132 1.75 8.48 -4.65
C GLY A 132 1.77 8.86 -6.13
N LEU A 133 1.42 10.12 -6.46
CA LEU A 133 1.54 10.66 -7.82
C LEU A 133 2.98 10.60 -8.32
N ALA A 134 3.95 11.02 -7.50
CA ALA A 134 5.36 11.04 -7.87
C ALA A 134 5.90 9.63 -8.14
N ALA A 135 5.63 8.69 -7.23
CA ALA A 135 6.04 7.31 -7.35
C ALA A 135 5.41 6.62 -8.57
N SER A 136 4.10 6.78 -8.75
CA SER A 136 3.39 6.24 -9.90
C SER A 136 3.89 6.82 -11.22
N ALA A 137 4.16 8.13 -11.27
CA ALA A 137 4.69 8.75 -12.48
C ALA A 137 6.06 8.18 -12.83
N ALA A 138 6.94 7.98 -11.84
CA ALA A 138 8.25 7.37 -12.03
C ALA A 138 8.14 5.91 -12.52
N LEU A 139 7.23 5.10 -11.96
CA LEU A 139 6.94 3.73 -12.44
C LEU A 139 6.32 3.72 -13.85
N THR A 140 5.51 4.72 -14.17
CA THR A 140 4.84 4.80 -15.47
C THR A 140 5.83 5.09 -16.59
N ILE A 141 6.81 5.95 -16.34
CA ILE A 141 7.88 6.23 -17.31
C ILE A 141 9.00 5.18 -17.31
N SER A 142 9.06 4.27 -16.33
CA SER A 142 10.02 3.17 -16.35
C SER A 142 9.54 2.03 -17.25
N ASP A 143 10.45 1.11 -17.53
CA ASP A 143 10.17 -0.15 -18.19
C ASP A 143 9.71 -1.25 -17.21
N VAL A 144 9.61 -0.96 -15.90
CA VAL A 144 9.15 -1.92 -14.87
C VAL A 144 7.69 -2.33 -15.14
N PRO A 145 7.35 -3.64 -15.19
CA PRO A 145 5.98 -4.12 -15.33
C PRO A 145 5.09 -3.60 -14.20
N PHE A 146 4.11 -2.78 -14.56
CA PHE A 146 3.25 -2.08 -13.62
C PHE A 146 1.92 -1.74 -14.29
N SER A 147 0.81 -2.12 -13.67
CA SER A 147 -0.56 -1.99 -14.21
C SER A 147 -1.26 -0.69 -13.81
N GLY A 148 -0.49 0.34 -13.39
CA GLY A 148 -1.02 1.68 -13.14
C GLY A 148 -1.24 2.50 -14.42
N PRO A 149 -1.20 3.84 -14.36
CA PRO A 149 -0.85 4.69 -13.22
C PRO A 149 -1.93 4.81 -12.16
N ILE A 150 -1.50 5.22 -10.96
CA ILE A 150 -2.34 5.69 -9.86
C ILE A 150 -2.03 7.14 -9.53
N SER A 151 -2.91 7.77 -8.77
CA SER A 151 -2.58 8.97 -8.01
C SER A 151 -3.21 8.88 -6.63
N GLU A 152 -2.72 9.70 -5.72
CA GLU A 152 -3.29 9.89 -4.40
C GLU A 152 -3.73 11.35 -4.26
N VAL A 153 -4.82 11.57 -3.52
CA VAL A 153 -5.27 12.90 -3.13
C VAL A 153 -5.82 12.86 -1.72
N ARG A 154 -5.65 13.97 -1.00
CA ARG A 154 -6.28 14.19 0.30
C ARG A 154 -7.56 14.98 0.11
N VAL A 155 -8.64 14.60 0.77
CA VAL A 155 -9.90 15.34 0.77
C VAL A 155 -10.22 15.80 2.18
N GLY A 156 -10.45 17.10 2.31
CA GLY A 156 -11.05 17.73 3.48
C GLY A 156 -12.46 18.20 3.21
N ARG A 157 -13.20 18.58 4.25
CA ARG A 157 -14.53 19.20 4.15
C ARG A 157 -14.64 20.37 5.12
N ILE A 158 -14.94 21.55 4.59
CA ILE A 158 -15.17 22.77 5.37
C ILE A 158 -16.51 23.36 4.95
N ASP A 159 -17.35 23.72 5.91
CA ASP A 159 -18.69 24.26 5.68
C ASP A 159 -19.53 23.41 4.71
N GLY A 160 -19.43 22.08 4.84
CA GLY A 160 -20.14 21.11 4.00
C GLY A 160 -19.58 20.96 2.57
N LYS A 161 -18.46 21.59 2.22
CA LYS A 161 -17.85 21.53 0.89
C LYS A 161 -16.54 20.77 0.91
N PHE A 162 -16.41 19.80 0.01
CA PHE A 162 -15.16 19.07 -0.18
C PHE A 162 -14.08 19.94 -0.80
N ILE A 163 -12.85 19.80 -0.30
CA ILE A 163 -11.66 20.51 -0.74
C ILE A 163 -10.57 19.48 -1.02
N LEU A 164 -9.93 19.59 -2.18
CA LEU A 164 -8.84 18.73 -2.59
C LEU A 164 -7.50 19.23 -2.04
N ASN A 165 -6.64 18.34 -1.58
CA ASN A 165 -5.30 18.62 -1.06
C ASN A 165 -5.27 19.87 -0.17
N PRO A 166 -6.05 19.89 0.93
CA PRO A 166 -6.13 21.05 1.83
C PRO A 166 -4.78 21.36 2.49
N SER A 167 -4.57 22.63 2.82
CA SER A 167 -3.47 23.06 3.70
C SER A 167 -3.69 22.62 5.15
N TYR A 168 -2.64 22.67 5.98
CA TYR A 168 -2.74 22.38 7.42
C TYR A 168 -3.85 23.19 8.11
N LYS A 169 -3.94 24.50 7.83
CA LYS A 169 -4.97 25.38 8.42
C LYS A 169 -6.38 25.01 8.00
N GLN A 170 -6.55 24.50 6.79
CA GLN A 170 -7.84 24.03 6.28
C GLN A 170 -8.23 22.70 6.96
N LEU A 171 -7.26 21.79 7.15
CA LEU A 171 -7.50 20.53 7.86
C LEU A 171 -7.91 20.72 9.32
N GLU A 172 -7.36 21.71 10.02
CA GLU A 172 -7.77 22.04 11.39
C GLU A 172 -9.28 22.33 11.50
N GLN A 173 -9.86 22.95 10.46
CA GLN A 173 -11.28 23.29 10.35
C GLN A 173 -12.11 22.17 9.75
N SER A 174 -11.46 21.12 9.26
CA SER A 174 -12.10 20.02 8.55
C SER A 174 -12.71 19.01 9.53
N ASP A 175 -13.86 18.44 9.15
CA ASP A 175 -14.46 17.29 9.83
C ASP A 175 -14.14 15.95 9.16
N ILE A 176 -13.52 16.00 7.98
CA ILE A 176 -13.02 14.85 7.21
C ILE A 176 -11.55 15.08 6.87
N ASP A 177 -10.70 14.08 7.06
CA ASP A 177 -9.35 14.05 6.52
C ASP A 177 -9.10 12.67 5.95
N ILE A 178 -9.24 12.53 4.63
CA ILE A 178 -9.17 11.23 3.96
C ILE A 178 -8.18 11.28 2.80
N MET A 179 -7.20 10.37 2.83
CA MET A 179 -6.33 10.06 1.72
C MET A 179 -6.95 8.93 0.90
N VAL A 180 -7.04 9.14 -0.41
CA VAL A 180 -7.56 8.15 -1.36
C VAL A 180 -6.53 7.94 -2.45
N GLY A 181 -6.11 6.69 -2.64
CA GLY A 181 -5.28 6.23 -3.76
C GLY A 181 -6.10 5.42 -4.74
N ALA A 182 -6.05 5.79 -6.02
CA ALA A 182 -6.84 5.13 -7.06
C ALA A 182 -6.14 5.14 -8.42
N SER A 183 -6.51 4.19 -9.27
CA SER A 183 -6.29 4.29 -10.71
C SER A 183 -7.45 5.06 -11.37
N ALA A 184 -7.41 5.19 -12.70
CA ALA A 184 -8.53 5.79 -13.44
C ALA A 184 -9.86 5.04 -13.22
N ASP A 185 -9.78 3.73 -12.99
CA ASP A 185 -10.93 2.83 -12.98
C ASP A 185 -11.29 2.35 -11.57
N ASN A 186 -10.30 2.15 -10.70
CA ASN A 186 -10.49 1.46 -9.42
C ASN A 186 -9.89 2.24 -8.25
N ILE A 187 -10.62 2.28 -7.14
CA ILE A 187 -10.11 2.73 -5.84
C ILE A 187 -9.29 1.60 -5.24
N LEU A 188 -8.08 1.90 -4.78
CA LEU A 188 -7.10 0.91 -4.31
C LEU A 188 -6.83 1.04 -2.82
N MET A 189 -6.73 2.27 -2.33
CA MET A 189 -6.34 2.57 -0.96
C MET A 189 -7.18 3.73 -0.42
N VAL A 190 -7.65 3.58 0.81
CA VAL A 190 -8.33 4.63 1.57
C VAL A 190 -7.77 4.58 2.99
N GLU A 191 -7.42 5.76 3.52
CA GLU A 191 -6.98 5.98 4.90
C GLU A 191 -7.51 7.33 5.35
N GLY A 192 -8.00 7.47 6.58
CA GLY A 192 -8.46 8.78 7.04
C GLY A 192 -8.97 8.81 8.48
N GLU A 193 -9.17 10.03 8.95
CA GLU A 193 -9.75 10.39 10.24
C GLU A 193 -10.96 11.29 10.02
N MET A 194 -12.02 11.10 10.80
CA MET A 194 -13.25 11.88 10.68
C MET A 194 -13.87 12.18 12.04
N LYS A 195 -14.59 13.30 12.13
CA LYS A 195 -15.33 13.73 13.33
C LYS A 195 -16.78 13.27 13.23
N GLU A 196 -17.01 11.96 13.43
CA GLU A 196 -18.35 11.33 13.46
C GLU A 196 -19.23 11.65 12.23
N VAL A 197 -18.66 11.56 11.03
CA VAL A 197 -19.39 11.81 9.77
C VAL A 197 -20.23 10.61 9.33
N SER A 198 -21.25 10.86 8.51
CA SER A 198 -22.11 9.77 8.00
C SER A 198 -21.41 8.92 6.93
N GLU A 199 -21.87 7.68 6.74
CA GLU A 199 -21.36 6.80 5.69
C GLU A 199 -21.60 7.38 4.29
N ASN A 200 -22.69 8.11 4.09
CA ASN A 200 -22.98 8.78 2.81
C ASN A 200 -21.93 9.87 2.52
N ASP A 201 -21.59 10.69 3.51
CA ASP A 201 -20.56 11.73 3.36
C ASP A 201 -19.20 11.12 3.01
N LEU A 202 -18.85 10.00 3.67
CA LEU A 202 -17.62 9.26 3.39
C LEU A 202 -17.57 8.76 1.94
N LEU A 203 -18.66 8.17 1.45
CA LEU A 203 -18.77 7.69 0.07
C LEU A 203 -18.69 8.84 -0.94
N GLU A 204 -19.28 10.00 -0.64
CA GLU A 204 -19.18 11.19 -1.48
C GLU A 204 -17.75 11.76 -1.52
N ALA A 205 -17.04 11.78 -0.38
CA ALA A 205 -15.64 12.20 -0.31
C ALA A 205 -14.73 11.30 -1.16
N ILE A 206 -14.95 9.98 -1.12
CA ILE A 206 -14.20 9.01 -1.94
C ILE A 206 -14.47 9.21 -3.44
N LYS A 207 -15.73 9.45 -3.83
CA LYS A 207 -16.08 9.75 -5.23
C LYS A 207 -15.44 11.06 -5.70
N PHE A 208 -15.50 12.10 -4.87
CA PHE A 208 -14.88 13.39 -5.16
C PHE A 208 -13.36 13.24 -5.36
N ALA A 209 -12.70 12.44 -4.52
CA ALA A 209 -11.28 12.11 -4.68
C ALA A 209 -11.00 11.37 -6.00
N HIS A 210 -11.80 10.33 -6.32
CA HIS A 210 -11.59 9.51 -7.51
C HIS A 210 -11.72 10.31 -8.82
N GLU A 211 -12.71 11.21 -8.90
CA GLU A 211 -12.85 12.10 -10.07
C GLU A 211 -11.64 13.04 -10.23
N ALA A 212 -11.06 13.53 -9.13
CA ALA A 212 -9.85 14.35 -9.18
C ALA A 212 -8.59 13.56 -9.58
N ILE A 213 -8.53 12.25 -9.29
CA ILE A 213 -7.40 11.37 -9.61
C ILE A 213 -7.32 11.03 -11.10
N LYS A 214 -8.46 10.82 -11.77
CA LYS A 214 -8.52 10.45 -13.20
C LYS A 214 -7.64 11.34 -14.12
N PRO A 215 -7.72 12.69 -14.08
CA PRO A 215 -6.85 13.53 -14.91
C PRO A 215 -5.37 13.43 -14.52
N MET A 216 -5.05 13.14 -13.26
CA MET A 216 -3.66 12.91 -12.81
C MET A 216 -3.08 11.63 -13.42
N CYS A 217 -3.86 10.54 -13.47
CA CYS A 217 -3.48 9.30 -14.16
C CYS A 217 -3.27 9.54 -15.66
N GLN A 218 -4.14 10.31 -16.30
CA GLN A 218 -4.03 10.62 -17.72
C GLN A 218 -2.75 11.43 -18.02
N ALA A 219 -2.44 12.43 -17.20
CA ALA A 219 -1.22 13.23 -17.35
C ALA A 219 0.07 12.39 -17.28
N GLN A 220 0.11 11.35 -16.42
CA GLN A 220 1.24 10.42 -16.34
C GLN A 220 1.44 9.62 -17.63
N LYS A 221 0.35 9.10 -18.22
CA LYS A 221 0.39 8.39 -19.51
C LYS A 221 0.90 9.31 -20.63
N GLU A 222 0.40 10.54 -20.66
CA GLU A 222 0.83 11.55 -21.63
C GLU A 222 2.30 11.95 -21.46
N LEU A 223 2.79 12.06 -20.21
CA LEU A 223 4.20 12.32 -19.94
C LEU A 223 5.09 11.17 -20.46
N ALA A 224 4.69 9.92 -20.22
CA ALA A 224 5.42 8.75 -20.71
C ALA A 224 5.49 8.74 -22.25
N ALA A 225 4.36 8.99 -22.92
CA ALA A 225 4.30 9.09 -24.38
C ALA A 225 5.19 10.22 -24.92
N LEU A 226 5.16 11.42 -24.31
CA LEU A 226 6.00 12.55 -24.70
C LEU A 226 7.49 12.25 -24.54
N ALA A 227 7.87 11.54 -23.48
CA ALA A 227 9.25 11.16 -23.21
C ALA A 227 9.73 9.97 -24.07
N GLY A 228 8.86 9.36 -24.88
CA GLY A 228 9.16 8.12 -25.61
C GLY A 228 9.46 6.94 -24.67
N LYS A 229 8.84 6.94 -23.48
CA LYS A 229 9.03 5.97 -22.40
C LYS A 229 7.73 5.22 -22.10
N GLY A 230 7.80 4.25 -21.18
CA GLY A 230 6.64 3.48 -20.69
C GLY A 230 6.41 2.13 -21.37
N LEU A 231 7.28 1.75 -22.32
CA LEU A 231 7.33 0.38 -22.86
C LEU A 231 7.83 -0.56 -21.77
N LYS A 232 7.01 -1.53 -21.38
CA LYS A 232 7.30 -2.45 -20.28
C LYS A 232 8.25 -3.57 -20.74
N ARG A 233 9.25 -3.89 -19.93
CA ARG A 233 10.19 -5.00 -20.18
C ARG A 233 9.45 -6.32 -20.08
N THR A 234 9.87 -7.29 -20.89
CA THR A 234 9.46 -8.68 -20.75
C THR A 234 10.21 -9.32 -19.58
N TYR A 235 9.55 -10.23 -18.86
CA TYR A 235 10.14 -10.96 -17.75
C TYR A 235 9.57 -12.39 -17.71
N SER A 236 10.27 -13.30 -17.03
CA SER A 236 9.83 -14.68 -16.79
C SER A 236 10.48 -15.17 -15.50
N HIS A 237 9.86 -14.84 -14.37
CA HIS A 237 10.43 -15.16 -13.04
C HIS A 237 9.94 -16.49 -12.47
N GLU A 238 8.88 -17.06 -13.06
CA GLU A 238 8.28 -18.30 -12.58
C GLU A 238 8.41 -19.42 -13.60
N MET A 239 8.76 -20.61 -13.12
CA MET A 239 8.54 -21.87 -13.84
C MET A 239 7.12 -22.36 -13.57
N ASN A 240 6.42 -22.82 -14.61
CA ASN A 240 5.05 -23.32 -14.51
C ASN A 240 4.92 -24.68 -15.23
N ASP A 241 4.24 -25.63 -14.58
CA ASP A 241 3.86 -26.94 -15.13
C ASP A 241 2.34 -27.12 -14.97
N GLU A 242 1.64 -27.01 -16.10
CA GLU A 242 0.18 -27.08 -16.16
C GLU A 242 -0.40 -28.46 -15.82
N GLU A 243 0.33 -29.53 -16.09
CA GLU A 243 -0.11 -30.88 -15.74
C GLU A 243 -0.04 -31.09 -14.23
N ILE A 244 1.06 -30.67 -13.59
CA ILE A 244 1.17 -30.69 -12.12
C ILE A 244 0.10 -29.79 -11.49
N ARG A 245 -0.12 -28.59 -12.03
CA ARG A 245 -1.17 -27.67 -11.55
C ARG A 245 -2.54 -28.33 -11.54
N LYS A 246 -2.92 -28.98 -12.65
CA LYS A 246 -4.19 -29.69 -12.78
C LYS A 246 -4.30 -30.86 -11.81
N GLN A 247 -3.24 -31.66 -11.66
CA GLN A 247 -3.25 -32.79 -10.73
C GLN A 247 -3.37 -32.36 -9.26
N ILE A 248 -2.66 -31.31 -8.86
CA ILE A 248 -2.77 -30.73 -7.50
C ILE A 248 -4.21 -30.29 -7.27
N TRP A 249 -4.81 -29.59 -8.23
CA TRP A 249 -6.20 -29.17 -8.16
C TRP A 249 -7.16 -30.36 -7.94
N GLU A 250 -7.13 -31.34 -8.84
CA GLU A 250 -8.02 -32.50 -8.80
C GLU A 250 -7.86 -33.33 -7.51
N THR A 251 -6.64 -33.40 -6.97
CA THR A 251 -6.35 -34.21 -5.78
C THR A 251 -6.74 -33.51 -4.47
N THR A 252 -6.71 -32.17 -4.44
CA THR A 252 -6.74 -31.42 -3.17
C THR A 252 -7.98 -30.54 -2.99
N TYR A 253 -8.62 -30.10 -4.09
CA TYR A 253 -9.70 -29.11 -4.04
C TYR A 253 -10.84 -29.52 -3.11
N ASP A 254 -11.37 -30.74 -3.26
CA ASP A 254 -12.50 -31.21 -2.46
C ASP A 254 -12.14 -31.38 -0.97
N ARG A 255 -10.90 -31.80 -0.68
CA ARG A 255 -10.39 -31.93 0.70
C ARG A 255 -10.28 -30.57 1.36
N VAL A 256 -9.68 -29.60 0.66
CA VAL A 256 -9.53 -28.22 1.14
C VAL A 256 -10.89 -27.56 1.35
N TYR A 257 -11.84 -27.78 0.44
CA TYR A 257 -13.21 -27.30 0.56
C TYR A 257 -13.90 -27.89 1.80
N ALA A 258 -13.77 -29.20 2.03
CA ALA A 258 -14.33 -29.89 3.19
C ALA A 258 -13.73 -29.38 4.51
N ILE A 259 -12.41 -29.16 4.57
CA ILE A 259 -11.74 -28.54 5.74
C ILE A 259 -12.30 -27.14 5.99
N GLY A 260 -12.41 -26.32 4.95
CA GLY A 260 -12.99 -24.97 5.07
C GLY A 260 -14.43 -24.98 5.60
N LYS A 261 -15.22 -25.98 5.21
CA LYS A 261 -16.62 -26.15 5.63
C LYS A 261 -16.78 -26.69 7.06
N ALA A 262 -15.75 -27.32 7.62
CA ALA A 262 -15.84 -28.04 8.89
C ALA A 262 -15.99 -27.12 10.13
N GLY A 263 -15.78 -25.80 10.01
CA GLY A 263 -15.92 -24.86 11.13
C GLY A 263 -14.89 -25.04 12.24
N MET A 264 -13.70 -25.56 11.90
CA MET A 264 -12.59 -25.83 12.82
C MET A 264 -11.97 -24.54 13.39
N SER A 265 -11.29 -24.65 14.53
CA SER A 265 -10.45 -23.57 15.06
C SER A 265 -9.31 -23.22 14.10
N LYS A 266 -8.69 -22.05 14.26
CA LYS A 266 -7.58 -21.66 13.37
C LYS A 266 -6.40 -22.63 13.43
N GLN A 267 -6.09 -23.16 14.62
CA GLN A 267 -4.98 -24.10 14.81
C GLN A 267 -5.28 -25.45 14.13
N GLU A 268 -6.44 -26.05 14.39
CA GLU A 268 -6.83 -27.32 13.78
C GLU A 268 -6.92 -27.21 12.25
N ARG A 269 -7.47 -26.10 11.75
CA ARG A 269 -7.56 -25.87 10.31
C ARG A 269 -6.19 -25.73 9.65
N ASN A 270 -5.26 -25.03 10.30
CA ASN A 270 -3.90 -24.87 9.78
C ASN A 270 -3.18 -26.22 9.71
N LEU A 271 -3.28 -27.03 10.77
CA LEU A 271 -2.71 -28.39 10.79
C LEU A 271 -3.30 -29.26 9.68
N ALA A 272 -4.62 -29.25 9.49
CA ALA A 272 -5.26 -30.02 8.42
C ALA A 272 -4.82 -29.57 7.00
N PHE A 273 -4.55 -28.28 6.81
CA PHE A 273 -4.01 -27.78 5.54
C PHE A 273 -2.53 -28.11 5.36
N GLU A 274 -1.75 -28.12 6.43
CA GLU A 274 -0.33 -28.52 6.43
C GLU A 274 -0.19 -30.01 6.10
N GLU A 275 -1.02 -30.88 6.68
CA GLU A 275 -1.04 -32.32 6.38
C GLU A 275 -1.22 -32.59 4.86
N ILE A 276 -2.17 -31.90 4.21
CA ILE A 276 -2.35 -32.03 2.75
C ILE A 276 -1.11 -31.55 2.00
N LEU A 277 -0.48 -30.46 2.45
CA LEU A 277 0.72 -29.92 1.79
C LEU A 277 1.90 -30.88 1.94
N GLU A 278 2.09 -31.47 3.11
CA GLU A 278 3.13 -32.48 3.35
C GLU A 278 2.93 -33.70 2.44
N GLU A 279 1.72 -34.24 2.33
CA GLU A 279 1.41 -35.34 1.40
C GLU A 279 1.72 -34.98 -0.07
N LEU A 280 1.43 -33.74 -0.49
CA LEU A 280 1.77 -33.26 -1.83
C LEU A 280 3.28 -33.19 -2.03
N LEU A 281 4.00 -32.64 -1.06
CA LEU A 281 5.46 -32.54 -1.14
C LEU A 281 6.08 -33.94 -1.18
N GLU A 282 5.66 -34.89 -0.35
CA GLU A 282 6.14 -36.27 -0.40
C GLU A 282 5.86 -36.95 -1.76
N LYS A 283 4.70 -36.68 -2.36
CA LYS A 283 4.31 -37.28 -3.65
C LYS A 283 5.08 -36.70 -4.83
N TYR A 284 5.31 -35.39 -4.82
CA TYR A 284 5.85 -34.68 -5.97
C TYR A 284 7.31 -34.29 -5.83
N THR A 285 7.92 -34.49 -4.64
CA THR A 285 9.33 -34.16 -4.37
C THR A 285 10.12 -35.31 -3.77
N GLY A 286 11.36 -35.51 -4.22
CA GLY A 286 12.35 -36.44 -3.64
C GLY A 286 13.57 -35.73 -3.06
N GLU A 287 14.58 -36.49 -2.59
CA GLU A 287 15.80 -35.93 -1.96
C GLU A 287 16.65 -35.05 -2.89
N GLU A 288 16.49 -35.17 -4.22
CA GLU A 288 17.27 -34.43 -5.24
C GLU A 288 16.45 -33.33 -5.96
N ASP A 289 15.25 -33.02 -5.51
CA ASP A 289 14.37 -32.08 -6.22
C ASP A 289 14.84 -30.62 -6.13
N GLU A 290 14.72 -29.88 -7.24
CA GLU A 290 15.08 -28.46 -7.32
C GLU A 290 14.19 -27.59 -6.41
N PRO A 291 14.74 -26.63 -5.65
CA PRO A 291 13.97 -25.70 -4.82
C PRO A 291 12.83 -25.00 -5.56
N ALA A 292 13.02 -24.71 -6.84
CA ALA A 292 12.00 -24.10 -7.71
C ALA A 292 10.72 -24.94 -7.83
N LYS A 293 10.83 -26.27 -7.82
CA LYS A 293 9.68 -27.18 -7.91
C LYS A 293 8.87 -27.21 -6.62
N ILE A 294 9.53 -27.13 -5.46
CA ILE A 294 8.86 -27.00 -4.15
C ILE A 294 8.06 -25.70 -4.09
N VAL A 295 8.66 -24.58 -4.51
CA VAL A 295 7.99 -23.26 -4.57
C VAL A 295 6.76 -23.31 -5.48
N MET A 296 6.90 -23.92 -6.67
CA MET A 296 5.78 -24.08 -7.62
C MET A 296 4.62 -24.90 -7.03
N ILE A 297 4.90 -26.03 -6.38
CA ILE A 297 3.87 -26.87 -5.75
C ILE A 297 3.13 -26.10 -4.65
N LYS A 298 3.87 -25.39 -3.79
CA LYS A 298 3.29 -24.56 -2.73
C LYS A 298 2.39 -23.45 -3.30
N ARG A 299 2.82 -22.79 -4.37
CA ARG A 299 2.02 -21.77 -5.09
C ARG A 299 0.72 -22.35 -5.62
N TYR A 300 0.77 -23.49 -6.33
CA TYR A 300 -0.43 -24.13 -6.87
C TYR A 300 -1.39 -24.62 -5.79
N TYR A 301 -0.87 -25.16 -4.68
CA TYR A 301 -1.72 -25.54 -3.55
C TYR A 301 -2.38 -24.31 -2.89
N HIS A 302 -1.64 -23.21 -2.73
CA HIS A 302 -2.20 -21.96 -2.24
C HIS A 302 -3.31 -21.41 -3.15
N ASP A 303 -3.20 -21.55 -4.48
CA ASP A 303 -4.26 -21.18 -5.42
C ASP A 303 -5.53 -22.04 -5.26
N VAL A 304 -5.36 -23.35 -5.00
CA VAL A 304 -6.48 -24.24 -4.66
C VAL A 304 -7.17 -23.76 -3.39
N GLN A 305 -6.40 -23.45 -2.33
CA GLN A 305 -6.93 -22.89 -1.08
C GLN A 305 -7.70 -21.59 -1.33
N LYS A 306 -7.10 -20.64 -2.04
CA LYS A 306 -7.72 -19.36 -2.41
C LYS A 306 -9.05 -19.58 -3.13
N LYS A 307 -9.12 -20.50 -4.10
CA LYS A 307 -10.38 -20.75 -4.82
C LYS A 307 -11.41 -21.48 -3.97
N ALA A 308 -11.05 -22.60 -3.35
CA ALA A 308 -11.97 -23.44 -2.58
C ALA A 308 -12.65 -22.62 -1.48
N LEU A 309 -11.87 -21.83 -0.73
CA LEU A 309 -12.40 -21.00 0.35
C LEU A 309 -13.28 -19.84 -0.15
N ARG A 310 -12.96 -19.24 -1.30
CA ARG A 310 -13.84 -18.24 -1.93
C ARG A 310 -15.14 -18.86 -2.42
N ASN A 311 -15.08 -20.05 -3.02
CA ASN A 311 -16.26 -20.76 -3.49
C ASN A 311 -17.15 -21.20 -2.32
N LEU A 312 -16.60 -21.54 -1.16
CA LEU A 312 -17.37 -21.82 0.05
C LEU A 312 -18.24 -20.63 0.45
N ILE A 313 -17.64 -19.44 0.51
CA ILE A 313 -18.36 -18.20 0.85
C ILE A 313 -19.41 -17.87 -0.20
N LEU A 314 -19.09 -17.96 -1.49
CA LEU A 314 -20.00 -17.60 -2.58
C LEU A 314 -21.16 -18.58 -2.76
N ASN A 315 -20.91 -19.88 -2.60
CA ASN A 315 -21.91 -20.91 -2.90
C ASN A 315 -22.76 -21.27 -1.69
N GLU A 316 -22.17 -21.27 -0.49
CA GLU A 316 -22.83 -21.74 0.73
C GLU A 316 -23.12 -20.62 1.74
N ASN A 317 -22.69 -19.38 1.46
CA ASN A 317 -22.81 -18.25 2.37
C ASN A 317 -22.20 -18.56 3.76
N LEU A 318 -21.10 -19.33 3.76
CA LEU A 318 -20.44 -19.86 4.94
C LEU A 318 -18.96 -19.48 4.95
N ARG A 319 -18.46 -19.06 6.11
CA ARG A 319 -17.04 -18.76 6.32
C ARG A 319 -16.30 -19.96 6.90
N VAL A 320 -14.97 -19.90 6.83
CA VAL A 320 -14.05 -20.95 7.33
C VAL A 320 -14.12 -21.26 8.82
N ASP A 321 -14.81 -20.41 9.59
CA ASP A 321 -15.06 -20.58 11.01
C ASP A 321 -16.55 -20.85 11.31
N GLY A 322 -17.32 -21.28 10.30
CA GLY A 322 -18.72 -21.67 10.41
C GLY A 322 -19.73 -20.52 10.49
N ARG A 323 -19.26 -19.27 10.52
CA ARG A 323 -20.13 -18.07 10.62
C ARG A 323 -20.69 -17.65 9.26
N LYS A 324 -21.80 -16.91 9.28
CA LYS A 324 -22.29 -16.18 8.10
C LYS A 324 -21.46 -14.90 7.85
N PRO A 325 -21.48 -14.30 6.64
CA PRO A 325 -20.76 -13.06 6.36
C PRO A 325 -21.15 -11.88 7.24
N ASP A 326 -22.40 -11.81 7.68
CA ASP A 326 -22.99 -10.75 8.51
C ASP A 326 -22.87 -11.02 10.03
N GLU A 327 -22.38 -12.20 10.42
CA GLU A 327 -22.24 -12.59 11.82
C GLU A 327 -20.88 -12.16 12.38
N ILE A 328 -20.89 -11.52 13.56
CA ILE A 328 -19.68 -11.10 14.29
C ILE A 328 -19.18 -12.20 15.24
N ARG A 329 -17.87 -12.22 15.53
CA ARG A 329 -17.29 -13.13 16.53
C ARG A 329 -17.76 -12.74 17.94
N PRO A 330 -17.80 -13.69 18.90
CA PRO A 330 -18.07 -13.38 20.30
C PRO A 330 -17.13 -12.29 20.83
N ILE A 331 -17.69 -11.34 21.59
CA ILE A 331 -16.96 -10.22 22.18
C ILE A 331 -17.02 -10.34 23.69
N SER A 332 -15.88 -10.19 24.35
CA SER A 332 -15.80 -10.02 25.80
C SER A 332 -14.95 -8.80 26.11
N CYS A 333 -15.41 -8.00 27.07
CA CYS A 333 -14.72 -6.81 27.54
C CYS A 333 -14.52 -6.92 29.05
N GLU A 334 -13.30 -6.67 29.50
CA GLU A 334 -12.97 -6.54 30.92
C GLU A 334 -12.22 -5.23 31.11
N ILE A 335 -12.61 -4.46 32.13
CA ILE A 335 -11.95 -3.21 32.52
C ILE A 335 -11.15 -3.46 33.80
N ASP A 336 -10.12 -2.63 34.02
CA ASP A 336 -9.28 -2.66 35.23
C ASP A 336 -8.56 -4.01 35.47
N TYR A 337 -8.21 -4.72 34.37
CA TYR A 337 -7.45 -5.97 34.42
C TYR A 337 -6.06 -5.80 35.06
N LEU A 338 -5.40 -4.66 34.82
CA LEU A 338 -4.10 -4.34 35.41
C LEU A 338 -4.27 -3.43 36.63
N PRO A 339 -3.95 -3.90 37.84
CA PRO A 339 -4.23 -3.16 39.08
C PRO A 339 -3.33 -1.92 39.29
N ALA A 340 -2.22 -1.80 38.55
CA ALA A 340 -1.25 -0.73 38.71
C ALA A 340 -1.32 0.35 37.61
N ALA A 341 -2.05 0.09 36.51
CA ALA A 341 -2.20 1.08 35.44
C ALA A 341 -3.23 2.15 35.86
N HIS A 342 -3.12 3.38 35.33
CA HIS A 342 -4.14 4.40 35.58
C HIS A 342 -5.50 4.01 35.00
N GLY A 343 -5.50 3.31 33.86
CA GLY A 343 -6.66 2.61 33.30
C GLY A 343 -6.19 1.44 32.46
N SER A 344 -6.98 0.37 32.41
CA SER A 344 -6.69 -0.78 31.54
C SER A 344 -7.96 -1.45 31.04
N ALA A 345 -7.86 -2.08 29.88
CA ALA A 345 -8.93 -2.87 29.30
C ALA A 345 -8.35 -4.11 28.61
N LEU A 346 -9.00 -5.25 28.81
CA LEU A 346 -8.81 -6.47 28.05
C LEU A 346 -10.00 -6.63 27.11
N PHE A 347 -9.76 -6.43 25.82
CA PHE A 347 -10.76 -6.59 24.78
C PHE A 347 -10.47 -7.86 23.97
N THR A 348 -11.45 -8.75 23.88
CA THR A 348 -11.35 -9.97 23.08
C THR A 348 -12.50 -10.04 22.09
N ARG A 349 -12.18 -10.33 20.82
CA ARG A 349 -13.15 -10.59 19.74
C ARG A 349 -12.76 -11.89 19.01
N GLY A 350 -13.39 -13.00 19.40
CA GLY A 350 -12.99 -14.35 19.01
C GLY A 350 -11.53 -14.64 19.40
N GLU A 351 -10.71 -15.10 18.46
CA GLU A 351 -9.28 -15.40 18.69
C GLU A 351 -8.36 -14.16 18.63
N THR A 352 -8.91 -12.94 18.60
CA THR A 352 -8.13 -11.69 18.61
C THR A 352 -8.30 -10.99 19.96
N GLN A 353 -7.20 -10.75 20.67
CA GLN A 353 -7.21 -10.12 21.99
C GLN A 353 -6.24 -8.93 22.03
N SER A 354 -6.63 -7.86 22.73
CA SER A 354 -5.81 -6.69 23.01
C SER A 354 -5.85 -6.35 24.49
N LEU A 355 -4.69 -6.27 25.13
CA LEU A 355 -4.51 -5.67 26.45
C LEU A 355 -4.06 -4.21 26.24
N THR A 356 -4.94 -3.27 26.54
CA THR A 356 -4.72 -1.83 26.33
C THR A 356 -4.64 -1.11 27.67
N THR A 357 -3.74 -0.13 27.77
CA THR A 357 -3.56 0.69 28.97
C THR A 357 -3.68 2.18 28.66
N VAL A 358 -4.08 2.95 29.66
CA VAL A 358 -4.09 4.41 29.63
C VAL A 358 -3.16 4.90 30.73
N THR A 359 -2.30 5.86 30.39
CA THR A 359 -1.37 6.50 31.32
C THR A 359 -1.54 8.00 31.29
N LEU A 360 -1.84 8.61 32.43
CA LEU A 360 -1.92 10.05 32.59
C LEU A 360 -0.52 10.61 32.88
N GLY A 361 -0.16 11.69 32.17
CA GLY A 361 1.07 12.45 32.35
C GLY A 361 0.79 13.94 32.49
N ASN A 362 1.85 14.72 32.67
CA ASN A 362 1.79 16.18 32.69
C ASN A 362 2.40 16.76 31.39
N LYS A 363 2.54 18.10 31.32
CA LYS A 363 3.09 18.78 30.13
C LYS A 363 4.51 18.34 29.75
N LEU A 364 5.30 17.87 30.71
CA LEU A 364 6.66 17.37 30.47
C LEU A 364 6.68 16.02 29.74
N ASP A 365 5.57 15.27 29.77
CA ASP A 365 5.43 13.96 29.12
C ASP A 365 4.93 14.06 27.67
N MET A 366 4.66 15.28 27.17
CA MET A 366 4.23 15.50 25.79
C MET A 366 5.36 15.15 24.80
N LYS A 367 5.03 14.36 23.78
CA LYS A 367 5.96 14.08 22.67
C LYS A 367 6.21 15.35 21.88
N ILE A 368 7.46 15.84 21.91
CA ILE A 368 7.91 16.91 21.04
C ILE A 368 8.17 16.30 19.66
N ILE A 369 7.52 16.86 18.63
CA ILE A 369 7.66 16.44 17.24
C ILE A 369 8.54 17.47 16.53
N ASP A 370 9.64 17.03 15.93
CA ASP A 370 10.53 17.83 15.08
C ASP A 370 10.49 17.24 13.67
N GLU A 371 9.59 17.76 12.85
CA GLU A 371 9.38 17.36 11.46
C GLU A 371 9.72 18.52 10.52
N VAL A 372 9.96 18.23 9.24
CA VAL A 372 10.40 19.26 8.29
C VAL A 372 9.31 20.32 8.07
N MET A 373 8.06 19.87 8.01
CA MET A 373 6.89 20.69 7.72
C MET A 373 6.26 21.36 8.96
N ILE A 374 6.67 20.98 10.18
CA ILE A 374 6.10 21.45 11.45
C ILE A 374 7.08 22.31 12.25
#